data_AF-A0A519BT90-F1
#
_entry.id   AF-A0A519BT90-F1
#
_cell.length_a   1.000
_cell.length_b   1.000
_cell.length_c   1.000
_cell.angle_alpha   90.00
_cell.angle_beta   90.00
_cell.angle_gamma   90.00
#
_symmetry.space_group_name_H-M   'P 1'
#
loop_
_entity.id
_entity.type
_entity.pdbx_description
1 polymer ?
#
loop_
_entity_poly.entity_id
_entity_poly.type
_entity_poly.pdbx_seq_one_letter_code
_entity_poly.pdbx_strand_id
1 'polypeptide(L)'
;MEDKYILINGAGTVGIRDADVLLSLDIPLILTKYNASEEDIKTKEMKALLDRYPNSNIKIYAGRGSNLEERISNFKEIIGKCNGSVDDIEFDKVSLAIECTDGKEGRV
;
A
#
# COMPACT_ATOMS: atom_id res chain seq x y z
N MET A 1 -5.95 -12.11 -19.52
CA MET A 1 -6.21 -10.70 -19.18
C MET A 1 -5.01 -10.23 -18.38
N GLU A 2 -4.44 -9.08 -18.72
CA GLU A 2 -3.44 -8.47 -17.84
C GLU A 2 -4.13 -8.02 -16.56
N ASP A 3 -3.54 -8.34 -15.41
CA ASP A 3 -4.06 -7.88 -14.12
C ASP A 3 -4.00 -6.35 -14.09
N LYS A 4 -5.18 -5.74 -14.07
CA LYS A 4 -5.36 -4.30 -13.86
C LYS A 4 -5.60 -4.05 -12.37
N TYR A 5 -4.85 -3.10 -11.81
CA TYR A 5 -4.89 -2.76 -10.40
C TYR A 5 -5.61 -1.44 -10.16
N ILE A 6 -6.23 -1.32 -8.98
CA ILE A 6 -6.57 -0.02 -8.39
C ILE A 6 -5.42 0.38 -7.46
N LEU A 7 -4.89 1.58 -7.66
CA LEU A 7 -3.86 2.15 -6.80
C LEU A 7 -4.54 2.97 -5.70
N ILE A 8 -4.25 2.67 -4.44
CA ILE A 8 -4.56 3.53 -3.30
C ILE A 8 -3.24 4.19 -2.86
N ASN A 9 -3.12 5.49 -3.14
CA ASN A 9 -1.99 6.29 -2.70
C ASN A 9 -2.21 6.75 -1.26
N GLY A 10 -1.47 6.19 -0.30
CA GLY A 10 -1.59 6.54 1.12
C GLY A 10 -2.50 5.61 1.92
N ALA A 11 -1.93 4.49 2.39
CA ALA A 11 -2.54 3.55 3.32
C ALA A 11 -2.50 4.09 4.77
N GLY A 12 -3.21 5.19 4.96
CA GLY A 12 -3.61 5.69 6.26
C GLY A 12 -5.03 5.23 6.60
N THR A 13 -5.72 6.01 7.43
CA THR A 13 -7.07 5.71 7.90
C THR A 13 -8.06 5.53 6.74
N VAL A 14 -8.11 6.46 5.79
CA VAL A 14 -9.04 6.39 4.65
C VAL A 14 -8.60 5.28 3.68
N GLY A 15 -7.32 5.27 3.28
CA GLY A 15 -6.82 4.28 2.31
C GLY A 15 -6.99 2.83 2.75
N ILE A 16 -6.85 2.50 4.04
CA ILE A 16 -7.11 1.13 4.53
C ILE A 16 -8.59 0.75 4.45
N ARG A 17 -9.51 1.70 4.69
CA ARG A 17 -10.96 1.45 4.57
C ARG A 17 -11.37 1.25 3.11
N ASP A 18 -10.82 2.05 2.21
CA ASP A 18 -11.06 1.89 0.77
C ASP A 18 -10.51 0.55 0.27
N ALA A 19 -9.32 0.16 0.76
CA ALA A 19 -8.71 -1.12 0.43
C ALA A 19 -9.59 -2.29 0.88
N ASP A 20 -10.13 -2.24 2.10
CA ASP A 20 -11.03 -3.24 2.66
C ASP A 20 -12.27 -3.45 1.79
N VAL A 21 -12.91 -2.36 1.35
CA VAL A 21 -14.08 -2.43 0.45
C VAL A 21 -13.69 -3.07 -0.88
N LEU A 22 -12.60 -2.62 -1.52
CA LEU A 22 -12.20 -3.14 -2.83
C LEU A 22 -11.78 -4.62 -2.75
N LEU A 23 -11.09 -5.03 -1.69
CA LEU A 23 -10.68 -6.42 -1.48
C LEU A 23 -11.87 -7.34 -1.21
N SER A 24 -12.93 -6.84 -0.55
CA SER A 24 -14.18 -7.60 -0.38
C SER A 24 -14.88 -7.91 -1.71
N LEU A 25 -14.51 -7.22 -2.80
CA LEU A 25 -15.01 -7.42 -4.16
C LEU A 25 -14.00 -8.16 -5.06
N ASP A 26 -12.95 -8.76 -4.47
CA ASP A 26 -11.85 -9.44 -5.18
C ASP A 26 -11.12 -8.54 -6.20
N ILE A 27 -11.09 -7.22 -5.98
CA ILE A 27 -10.40 -6.27 -6.86
C ILE A 27 -8.89 -6.23 -6.51
N PRO A 28 -7.97 -6.46 -7.48
CA PRO A 28 -6.53 -6.36 -7.24
C PRO A 28 -6.09 -4.94 -6.87
N LEU A 29 -5.24 -4.82 -5.85
CA LEU A 29 -4.81 -3.53 -5.31
C LEU A 29 -3.30 -3.30 -5.34
N ILE A 30 -2.93 -2.05 -5.54
CA ILE A 30 -1.64 -1.49 -5.15
C ILE A 30 -1.88 -0.54 -3.98
N LEU A 31 -1.17 -0.74 -2.86
CA LEU A 31 -1.22 0.13 -1.69
C LEU A 31 0.13 0.80 -1.48
N THR A 32 0.16 2.11 -1.28
CA THR A 32 1.38 2.83 -0.94
C THR A 32 1.33 3.36 0.49
N LYS A 33 2.46 3.35 1.20
CA LYS A 33 2.56 3.98 2.53
C LYS A 33 3.97 4.50 2.75
N TYR A 34 4.08 5.64 3.45
CA TYR A 34 5.38 6.28 3.65
C TYR A 34 6.33 5.49 4.56
N ASN A 35 5.88 4.85 5.64
CA ASN A 35 6.76 4.02 6.47
C ASN A 35 5.94 2.96 7.21
N ALA A 36 6.57 1.88 7.65
CA ALA A 36 5.98 0.94 8.60
C ALA A 36 6.66 1.10 9.97
N SER A 37 5.86 1.06 11.04
CA SER A 37 6.36 1.08 12.42
C SER A 37 5.44 0.22 13.30
N GLU A 38 6.00 -0.51 14.25
CA GLU A 38 5.23 -1.31 15.21
C GLU A 38 4.35 -0.45 16.13
N GLU A 39 4.70 0.82 16.31
CA GLU A 39 3.94 1.76 17.14
C GLU A 39 2.81 2.44 16.35
N ASP A 40 2.89 2.49 15.01
CA ASP A 40 1.90 3.15 14.16
C ASP A 40 0.61 2.32 14.06
N ILE A 41 -0.50 2.90 14.53
CA ILE A 41 -1.83 2.29 14.43
C ILE A 41 -2.19 1.95 12.97
N LYS A 42 -1.80 2.79 12.01
CA LYS A 42 -2.10 2.56 10.58
C LYS A 42 -1.31 1.36 10.03
N THR A 43 -0.12 1.09 10.55
CA THR A 43 0.65 -0.13 10.21
C THR A 43 -0.02 -1.38 10.80
N LYS A 44 -0.53 -1.30 12.03
CA LYS A 44 -1.30 -2.40 12.65
C LYS A 44 -2.57 -2.70 11.87
N GLU A 45 -3.33 -1.67 11.48
CA GLU A 45 -4.52 -1.81 10.64
C GLU A 45 -4.18 -2.44 9.28
N MET A 46 -3.06 -2.04 8.67
CA MET A 46 -2.58 -2.63 7.41
C MET A 46 -2.24 -4.12 7.54
N LYS A 47 -1.59 -4.53 8.64
CA LYS A 47 -1.32 -5.94 8.92
C LYS A 47 -2.61 -6.74 9.09
N ALA A 48 -3.56 -6.20 9.87
CA ALA A 48 -4.88 -6.82 10.05
C ALA A 48 -5.66 -6.96 8.73
N LEU A 49 -5.50 -6.02 7.79
CA LEU A 49 -6.07 -6.12 6.45
C LEU A 49 -5.45 -7.29 5.65
N LEU A 50 -4.11 -7.43 5.67
CA LEU A 50 -3.43 -8.54 5.00
C LEU A 50 -3.82 -9.90 5.58
N ASP A 51 -3.95 -10.00 6.91
CA ASP A 51 -4.37 -11.22 7.59
C ASP A 51 -5.83 -11.60 7.24
N ARG A 52 -6.70 -10.59 6.98
CA ARG A 52 -8.08 -10.81 6.55
C ARG A 52 -8.19 -11.32 5.12
N TYR A 53 -7.25 -10.92 4.26
CA TYR A 53 -7.24 -11.25 2.83
C TYR A 53 -5.95 -11.97 2.40
N PRO A 54 -5.62 -13.15 2.97
CA PRO A 54 -4.31 -13.79 2.81
C PRO A 54 -4.00 -14.23 1.36
N ASN A 55 -5.04 -14.47 0.56
CA ASN A 55 -4.91 -14.92 -0.84
C ASN A 55 -5.17 -13.79 -1.86
N SER A 56 -5.34 -12.55 -1.41
CA SER A 56 -5.64 -11.44 -2.30
C SER A 56 -4.43 -10.94 -3.08
N ASN A 57 -4.70 -10.44 -4.29
CA ASN A 57 -3.68 -9.82 -5.15
C ASN A 57 -3.43 -8.36 -4.72
N ILE A 58 -2.79 -8.20 -3.56
CA ILE A 58 -2.33 -6.90 -3.06
C ILE A 58 -0.83 -6.76 -3.33
N LYS A 59 -0.41 -5.63 -3.89
CA LYS A 59 0.99 -5.17 -3.90
C LYS A 59 1.16 -3.99 -2.95
N ILE A 60 2.26 -3.95 -2.21
CA ILE A 60 2.56 -2.90 -1.24
C ILE A 60 3.85 -2.21 -1.61
N TYR A 61 3.84 -0.88 -1.67
CA TYR A 61 5.03 -0.10 -2.00
C TYR A 61 5.31 0.99 -0.97
N ALA A 62 6.59 1.14 -0.66
CA ALA A 62 7.11 2.19 0.18
C ALA A 62 7.14 3.54 -0.55
N GLY A 63 6.66 4.61 0.09
CA GLY A 63 6.72 5.96 -0.46
C GLY A 63 8.16 6.46 -0.69
N ARG A 64 8.33 7.38 -1.65
CA ARG A 64 9.59 8.13 -1.87
C ARG A 64 10.02 8.87 -0.61
N GLY A 65 11.33 9.00 -0.40
CA GLY A 65 11.93 9.77 0.69
C GLY A 65 13.30 9.24 1.06
N SER A 66 14.02 9.95 1.93
CA SER A 66 15.32 9.51 2.47
C SER A 66 15.22 8.13 3.14
N ASN A 67 16.31 7.36 3.12
CA ASN A 67 16.41 6.02 3.73
C ASN A 67 15.40 5.00 3.17
N LEU A 68 15.25 4.96 1.84
CA LEU A 68 14.29 4.08 1.18
C LEU A 68 14.53 2.59 1.46
N GLU A 69 15.79 2.15 1.53
CA GLU A 69 16.14 0.75 1.82
C GLU A 69 15.68 0.33 3.22
N GLU A 70 15.97 1.16 4.23
CA GLU A 70 15.53 0.96 5.62
C GLU A 70 14.00 0.88 5.69
N ARG A 71 13.30 1.80 5.01
CA ARG A 71 11.84 1.81 4.92
C ARG A 71 11.30 0.52 4.32
N ILE A 72 11.88 0.05 3.21
CA ILE A 72 11.48 -1.22 2.58
C ILE A 72 11.73 -2.39 3.55
N SER A 73 12.85 -2.39 4.29
CA SER A 73 13.14 -3.39 5.33
C SER A 73 12.06 -3.40 6.41
N ASN A 74 11.71 -2.22 6.94
CA ASN A 74 10.68 -2.07 7.97
C ASN A 74 9.33 -2.67 7.53
N PHE A 75 8.92 -2.47 6.28
CA PHE A 75 7.70 -3.11 5.76
C PHE A 75 7.81 -4.63 5.76
N LYS A 76 8.92 -5.19 5.28
CA LYS A 76 9.13 -6.64 5.25
C LYS A 76 9.15 -7.24 6.64
N GLU A 77 9.81 -6.58 7.60
CA GLU A 77 9.93 -7.04 8.98
C GLU A 77 8.61 -6.94 9.75
N ILE A 78 7.89 -5.83 9.63
CA ILE A 78 6.73 -5.54 10.50
C ILE A 78 5.43 -6.13 9.94
N ILE A 79 5.19 -5.97 8.64
CA ILE A 79 3.96 -6.43 7.97
C ILE A 79 4.17 -7.64 7.07
N GLY A 80 5.40 -8.15 6.94
CA GLY A 80 5.69 -9.36 6.16
C GLY A 80 5.67 -9.18 4.64
N LYS A 81 5.46 -7.95 4.13
CA LYS A 81 5.26 -7.71 2.69
C LYS A 81 5.70 -6.32 2.26
N CYS A 82 6.51 -6.27 1.20
CA CYS A 82 6.86 -5.05 0.46
C CYS A 82 7.33 -5.45 -0.95
N ASN A 83 6.71 -4.87 -1.97
CA ASN A 83 7.01 -5.10 -3.38
C ASN A 83 8.05 -4.12 -3.94
N GLY A 84 8.50 -3.15 -3.13
CA GLY A 84 9.50 -2.16 -3.51
C GLY A 84 9.09 -0.77 -3.06
N SER A 85 9.50 0.22 -3.84
CA SER A 85 9.13 1.61 -3.69
C SER A 85 8.08 2.04 -4.71
N VAL A 86 7.48 3.21 -4.53
CA VAL A 86 6.53 3.75 -5.51
C VAL A 86 7.14 3.99 -6.91
N ASP A 87 8.48 4.04 -7.02
CA ASP A 87 9.19 4.11 -8.30
C ASP A 87 9.20 2.79 -9.07
N ASP A 88 8.93 1.68 -8.38
CA ASP A 88 8.85 0.33 -8.94
C ASP A 88 7.42 -0.04 -9.40
N ILE A 89 6.48 0.91 -9.35
CA ILE A 89 5.10 0.70 -9.77
C ILE A 89 5.00 0.72 -11.30
N GLU A 90 4.48 -0.36 -11.87
CA GLU A 90 4.09 -0.46 -13.28
C GLU A 90 2.75 0.28 -13.52
N PHE A 91 2.81 1.61 -13.71
CA PHE A 91 1.62 2.46 -13.83
C PHE A 91 0.72 2.14 -15.03
N ASP A 92 1.25 1.53 -16.09
CA ASP A 92 0.48 1.02 -17.23
C ASP A 92 -0.52 -0.08 -16.84
N LYS A 93 -0.31 -0.73 -15.68
CA LYS A 93 -1.21 -1.72 -15.10
C LYS A 93 -2.22 -1.11 -14.12
N VAL A 94 -2.19 0.20 -13.87
CA VAL A 94 -3.14 0.89 -12.99
C VAL A 94 -4.32 1.42 -13.82
N SER A 95 -5.55 1.09 -13.41
CA SER A 95 -6.77 1.59 -14.08
C SER A 95 -7.36 2.82 -13.42
N LEU A 96 -7.15 2.98 -12.11
CA LEU A 96 -7.63 4.09 -11.31
C LEU A 96 -6.69 4.28 -10.13
N ALA A 97 -6.43 5.55 -9.79
CA ALA A 97 -5.74 5.93 -8.57
C ALA A 97 -6.71 6.65 -7.61
N ILE A 98 -6.70 6.25 -6.35
CA ILE A 98 -7.44 6.86 -5.25
C ILE A 98 -6.40 7.55 -4.35
N GLU A 99 -6.49 8.88 -4.28
CA GLU A 99 -5.57 9.72 -3.52
C GLU A 99 -6.05 9.87 -2.07
N CYS A 100 -5.38 9.19 -1.15
CA CYS A 100 -5.73 9.12 0.28
C CYS A 100 -4.63 9.70 1.18
N THR A 101 -3.67 10.44 0.63
CA THR A 101 -2.66 11.15 1.41
C THR A 101 -3.26 12.40 2.07
N ASP A 102 -2.58 12.92 3.09
CA ASP A 102 -3.00 14.08 3.88
C ASP A 102 -2.76 15.43 3.18
N GLY A 103 -2.49 15.44 1.87
CA GLY A 103 -2.37 16.65 1.07
C GLY A 103 -1.15 17.55 1.37
N LYS A 104 -0.22 17.09 2.21
CA LYS A 104 1.08 17.75 2.40
C LYS A 104 1.99 17.35 1.24
N GLU A 105 2.53 18.35 0.53
CA GLU A 105 3.28 18.21 -0.73
C GLU A 105 4.23 17.01 -0.79
N GLY A 106 4.24 16.34 -1.97
CA GLY A 106 5.23 15.33 -2.36
C GLY A 106 4.87 13.89 -2.03
N ARG A 107 3.90 13.28 -2.73
CA ARG A 107 3.66 11.82 -2.70
C ARG A 107 3.20 11.28 -4.06
N VAL A 108 3.99 10.32 -4.55
CA VAL A 108 3.99 9.64 -5.88
C VAL A 108 4.15 10.58 -7.06
#